data_AF-A0A7W6MLG8-F1
#
_entry.id   AF-A0A7W6MLG8-F1
#
_cell.length_a   1.000
_cell.length_b   1.000
_cell.length_c   1.000
_cell.angle_alpha   90.00
_cell.angle_beta   90.00
_cell.angle_gamma   90.00
#
_symmetry.space_group_name_H-M   'P 1'
#
loop_
_entity.id
_entity.type
_entity.pdbx_description
1 polymer ?
#
loop_
_entity_poly.entity_id
_entity_poly.type
_entity_poly.pdbx_seq_one_letter_code
_entity_poly.pdbx_strand_id
1 'polypeptide(L)' 'MHSTGLNFGDCFAYSLAMSFDVPLLFVGDAFARTDVRSAL' A
#
# COMPACT_ATOMS: atom_id res chain seq x y z
N MET A 1 5.55 7.35 14.85
CA MET A 1 4.65 6.24 14.51
C MET A 1 3.45 6.85 13.80
N HIS A 2 3.48 6.93 12.47
CA HIS A 2 2.35 7.46 11.72
C HIS A 2 1.32 6.34 11.60
N SER A 3 0.17 6.52 12.25
CA SER A 3 -1.01 5.66 12.11
C SER A 3 -1.61 5.83 10.71
N THR A 4 -0.97 5.24 9.72
CA THR A 4 -1.65 4.84 8.49
C THR A 4 -2.53 3.65 8.86
N GLY A 5 -3.77 3.61 8.37
CA GLY A 5 -4.74 2.56 8.67
C GLY A 5 -4.39 1.17 8.09
N LEU A 6 -3.11 0.90 7.88
CA LEU A 6 -2.58 -0.34 7.35
C LEU A 6 -2.53 -1.37 8.46
N ASN A 7 -3.11 -2.53 8.20
CA ASN A 7 -2.89 -3.69 9.03
C ASN A 7 -1.50 -4.30 8.74
N PHE A 8 -1.07 -5.27 9.57
CA PHE A 8 0.22 -5.91 9.40
C PHE A 8 0.38 -6.64 8.05
N GLY A 9 -0.71 -7.18 7.49
CA GLY A 9 -0.74 -7.79 6.17
C GLY A 9 -0.52 -6.77 5.04
N ASP A 10 -1.13 -5.59 5.14
CA ASP A 10 -1.00 -4.53 4.14
C ASP A 10 0.45 -4.02 4.03
N CYS A 11 1.22 -4.08 5.14
CA CYS A 11 2.64 -3.73 5.13
C CYS A 11 3.46 -4.63 4.18
N PHE A 12 3.13 -5.91 4.04
CA PHE A 12 3.81 -6.79 3.09
C PHE A 12 3.51 -6.41 1.65
N ALA A 13 2.23 -6.18 1.34
CA ALA A 13 1.80 -5.76 0.02
C ALA A 13 2.43 -4.41 -0.38
N TYR A 14 2.41 -3.43 0.53
CA TYR A 14 3.08 -2.14 0.36
C TYR A 14 4.59 -2.31 0.13
N SER A 15 5.27 -3.07 1.00
CA SER A 15 6.73 -3.24 0.91
C SER A 15 7.15 -3.91 -0.40
N LEU A 16 6.39 -4.90 -0.88
CA LEU A 16 6.63 -5.52 -2.18
C LEU A 16 6.43 -4.52 -3.32
N ALA A 17 5.30 -3.81 -3.35
CA ALA A 17 5.03 -2.82 -4.40
C ALA A 17 6.14 -1.75 -4.48
N MET A 18 6.58 -1.24 -3.33
CA MET A 18 7.66 -0.26 -3.24
C MET A 18 9.03 -0.85 -3.61
N SER A 19 9.33 -2.09 -3.21
CA SER A 19 10.63 -2.72 -3.52
C SER A 19 10.80 -3.03 -5.01
N PHE A 20 9.71 -3.33 -5.71
CA PHE A 20 9.70 -3.62 -7.14
C PHE A 20 9.32 -2.42 -8.01
N ASP A 21 9.00 -1.26 -7.41
CA ASP A 21 8.47 -0.08 -8.08
C ASP A 21 7.30 -0.39 -9.04
N VAL A 22 6.37 -1.23 -8.56
CA VAL A 22 5.18 -1.64 -9.31
C VAL A 22 3.91 -1.09 -8.65
N PRO A 23 2.87 -0.79 -9.43
CA PRO A 23 1.58 -0.39 -8.87
C PRO A 23 0.92 -1.56 -8.11
N LEU A 24 0.20 -1.24 -7.05
CA LEU A 24 -0.52 -2.19 -6.21
C LEU A 24 -2.02 -2.15 -6.54
N LEU A 25 -2.60 -3.31 -6.81
CA LEU A 25 -4.05 -3.45 -6.94
C LEU A 25 -4.66 -3.63 -5.54
N PHE A 26 -5.52 -2.71 -5.13
CA PHE A 26 -6.25 -2.77 -3.86
C PHE A 26 -7.67 -2.24 -4.04
N VAL A 27 -8.54 -2.59 -3.09
CA VAL A 27 -9.94 -2.13 -3.05
C VAL A 27 -10.16 -1.33 -1.77
N GLY A 28 -10.89 -0.22 -1.88
CA GLY A 28 -11.12 0.71 -0.78
C GLY A 28 -9.94 1.65 -0.53
N ASP A 29 -9.90 2.28 0.66
CA ASP A 29 -9.00 3.40 0.94
C ASP A 29 -7.77 3.05 1.80
N ALA A 30 -7.47 1.75 1.95
CA ALA A 30 -6.39 1.28 2.83
C ALA A 30 -5.02 1.91 2.49
N PHE A 31 -4.76 2.12 1.20
CA PHE A 31 -3.54 2.74 0.69
C PHE A 31 -3.75 4.18 0.20
N ALA A 32 -4.93 4.79 0.41
CA ALA A 32 -5.23 6.15 -0.07
C ALA A 32 -4.35 7.24 0.58
N ARG A 33 -3.70 6.93 1.71
CA ARG A 33 -2.79 7.82 2.44
C ARG A 33 -1.33 7.34 2.38
N THR A 34 -0.98 6.54 1.40
CA THR A 34 0.40 6.14 1.11
C THR A 34 0.83 6.68 -0.26
N ASP A 35 2.10 6.51 -0.56
CA ASP A 35 2.79 6.87 -1.81
C ASP A 35 2.80 5.71 -2.84
N VAL A 36 2.15 4.58 -2.52
CA VAL A 36 2.04 3.47 -3.48
C VAL A 36 1.10 3.83 -4.62
N ARG A 37 1.49 3.51 -5.86
CA ARG A 37 0.65 3.74 -7.04
C ARG A 37 -0.48 2.72 -7.11
N SER A 38 -1.70 3.17 -7.38
CA SER A 38 -2.83 2.28 -7.70
C SER A 38 -2.63 1.61 -9.06
N ALA A 39 -2.97 0.33 -9.15
CA ALA A 39 -3.05 -0.41 -10.41
C ALA A 39 -4.43 -0.34 -11.09
N LEU A 40 -5.45 0.21 -10.41
CA LEU A 40 -6.74 0.57 -11.02
C LEU A 40 -6.62 1.82 -11.91
#